data_AF-A0A1L8EB25-F1
#
_entry.id   AF-A0A1L8EB25-F1
#
_cell.length_a   1.000
_cell.length_b   1.000
_cell.length_c   1.000
_cell.angle_alpha   90.00
_cell.angle_beta   90.00
_cell.angle_gamma   90.00
#
_symmetry.space_group_name_H-M   'P 1'
#
loop_
_entity.id
_entity.type
_entity.pdbx_description
1 polymer ?
#
loop_
_entity_poly.entity_id
_entity_poly.type
_entity_poly.pdbx_seq_one_letter_code
_entity_poly.pdbx_strand_id
1 'polypeptide(L)'
;NISVHSRIVKVTEMKTAAAKVLRNFLLTVLVFQYVAAVPEWYTASDGHEYLIETEQKYNWLEANDECRRQNLSLVVIDNEDKNTAFDALLRTNFVKLLPLWLGHHDEFSTVRGPRQFYSLASGKPINFSNWFKGEPKNVKKQEHCAYVCGGVDYKWMNGLCTTRKHGYICEKDQSEVECQANQNNVRKEVKELNEALAVEYASQKPAITHVMENTEMANNQIVEDLTASKTVIIADAKKALDKVAEKKPYLQAVLADVGPTYMAILRNALTEMSTVSTEAWESMKLNHVKAVGELTEIVDQFEVRLNQNTVDVDNLFG
;
A
#
# COMPACT_ATOMS: atom_id res chain seq x y z
N ASN A 1 -58.13 50.82 53.35
CA ASN A 1 -57.98 50.89 51.87
C ASN A 1 -56.64 50.43 51.30
N ILE A 2 -55.50 50.57 51.99
CA ILE A 2 -54.18 50.23 51.42
C ILE A 2 -53.96 48.71 51.24
N SER A 3 -54.51 47.88 52.14
CA SER A 3 -54.34 46.41 52.14
C SER A 3 -55.03 45.69 50.98
N VAL A 4 -56.22 46.13 50.56
CA VAL A 4 -56.98 45.49 49.47
C VAL A 4 -56.38 45.83 48.11
N HIS A 5 -55.95 47.09 47.92
CA HIS A 5 -55.32 47.54 46.69
C HIS A 5 -53.98 46.82 46.44
N SER A 6 -53.17 46.64 47.49
CA SER A 6 -51.91 45.87 47.43
C SER A 6 -52.12 44.41 47.02
N ARG A 7 -53.19 43.76 47.52
CA ARG A 7 -53.50 42.36 47.17
C ARG A 7 -53.97 42.23 45.72
N ILE A 8 -54.78 43.17 45.23
CA ILE A 8 -55.25 43.16 43.84
C ILE A 8 -54.08 43.33 42.87
N VAL A 9 -53.19 44.30 43.12
CA VAL A 9 -51.98 44.56 42.30
C VAL A 9 -51.11 43.31 42.19
N LYS A 10 -50.81 42.64 43.31
CA LYS A 10 -50.05 41.38 43.34
C LYS A 10 -50.71 40.26 42.52
N VAL A 11 -52.03 40.12 42.59
CA VAL A 11 -52.75 39.09 41.83
C VAL A 11 -52.69 39.39 40.32
N THR A 12 -52.83 40.65 39.90
CA THR A 12 -52.68 41.06 38.50
C THR A 12 -51.26 40.87 37.98
N GLU A 13 -50.23 41.18 38.78
CA GLU A 13 -48.82 40.96 38.43
C GLU A 13 -48.52 39.45 38.29
N MET A 14 -49.03 38.62 39.20
CA MET A 14 -48.88 37.17 39.13
C MET A 14 -49.55 36.57 37.89
N LYS A 15 -50.75 37.04 37.52
CA LYS A 15 -51.44 36.58 36.29
C LYS A 15 -50.67 37.00 35.02
N THR A 16 -50.11 38.19 35.01
CA THR A 16 -49.33 38.71 33.87
C THR A 16 -48.00 37.98 33.73
N ALA A 17 -47.34 37.67 34.86
CA ALA A 17 -46.14 36.85 34.90
C ALA A 17 -46.41 35.42 34.40
N ALA A 18 -47.50 34.79 34.84
CA ALA A 18 -47.90 33.46 34.39
C ALA A 18 -48.19 33.43 32.88
N ALA A 19 -48.88 34.43 32.33
CA ALA A 19 -49.15 34.52 30.90
C ALA A 19 -47.86 34.72 30.07
N LYS A 20 -46.89 35.48 30.58
CA LYS A 20 -45.58 35.68 29.94
C LYS A 20 -44.74 34.41 29.95
N VAL A 21 -44.76 33.67 31.06
CA VAL A 21 -44.11 32.35 31.18
C VAL A 21 -44.75 31.36 30.21
N LEU A 22 -46.09 31.31 30.14
CA LEU A 22 -46.79 30.41 29.21
C LEU A 22 -46.52 30.76 27.74
N ARG A 23 -46.49 32.05 27.38
CA ARG A 23 -46.15 32.49 26.02
C ARG A 23 -44.70 32.17 25.65
N ASN A 24 -43.76 32.41 26.57
CA ASN A 24 -42.36 32.07 26.34
C ASN A 24 -42.17 30.55 26.25
N PHE A 25 -42.88 29.77 27.08
CA PHE A 25 -42.88 28.32 27.01
C PHE A 25 -43.45 27.81 25.68
N LEU A 26 -44.59 28.35 25.23
CA LEU A 26 -45.18 28.03 23.91
C LEU A 26 -44.24 28.41 22.75
N LEU A 27 -43.58 29.56 22.81
CA LEU A 27 -42.58 29.96 21.82
C LEU A 27 -41.36 29.02 21.83
N THR A 28 -40.87 28.61 23.00
CA THR A 28 -39.78 27.64 23.07
C THR A 28 -40.18 26.25 22.58
N VAL A 29 -41.42 25.81 22.81
CA VAL A 29 -41.94 24.56 22.24
C VAL A 29 -42.07 24.66 20.71
N LEU A 30 -42.53 25.80 20.18
CA LEU A 30 -42.61 26.04 18.73
C LEU A 30 -41.23 26.12 18.06
N VAL A 31 -40.22 26.68 18.75
CA VAL A 31 -38.82 26.70 18.28
C VAL A 31 -38.18 25.31 18.38
N PHE A 32 -38.51 24.51 19.40
CA PHE A 32 -38.05 23.11 19.53
C PHE A 32 -38.75 22.14 18.57
N GLN A 33 -39.94 22.48 18.05
CA GLN A 33 -40.61 21.70 17.00
C GLN A 33 -40.03 21.92 15.60
N TYR A 34 -39.11 22.88 15.44
CA TYR A 34 -38.29 23.03 14.24
C TYR A 34 -37.06 22.10 14.30
N VAL A 35 -37.30 20.79 14.41
CA VAL A 35 -36.28 19.81 14.04
C VAL A 35 -36.36 19.73 12.51
N ALA A 36 -35.43 20.37 11.81
CA ALA A 36 -35.17 19.97 10.42
C ALA A 36 -34.89 18.47 10.48
N ALA A 37 -35.65 17.66 9.74
CA ALA A 37 -35.38 16.23 9.67
C ALA A 37 -33.89 16.06 9.31
N VAL A 38 -33.14 15.43 10.20
CA VAL A 38 -31.73 15.12 9.99
C VAL A 38 -31.70 13.71 9.42
N PRO A 39 -30.84 13.42 8.43
CA PRO A 39 -30.67 12.05 7.95
C PRO A 39 -30.31 11.11 9.11
N GLU A 40 -30.93 9.93 9.16
CA GLU A 40 -30.76 8.96 10.25
C GLU A 40 -30.06 7.68 9.76
N TRP A 41 -29.26 7.07 10.63
CA TRP A 41 -28.56 5.81 10.35
C TRP A 41 -29.41 4.60 10.68
N TYR A 42 -29.35 3.61 9.79
CA TYR A 42 -30.05 2.34 9.89
C TYR A 42 -29.11 1.19 9.50
N THR A 43 -29.20 0.05 10.17
CA THR A 43 -28.39 -1.13 9.89
C THR A 43 -29.27 -2.28 9.44
N ALA A 44 -29.03 -2.81 8.24
CA ALA A 44 -29.74 -3.96 7.69
C ALA A 44 -29.22 -5.29 8.27
N SER A 45 -29.96 -6.37 8.03
CA SER A 45 -29.64 -7.70 8.56
C SER A 45 -28.36 -8.32 7.99
N ASP A 46 -27.89 -7.82 6.85
CA ASP A 46 -26.61 -8.19 6.22
C ASP A 46 -25.42 -7.37 6.76
N GLY A 47 -25.66 -6.47 7.72
CA GLY A 47 -24.66 -5.61 8.33
C GLY A 47 -24.36 -4.33 7.55
N HIS A 48 -25.02 -4.10 6.40
CA HIS A 48 -24.87 -2.84 5.69
C HIS A 48 -25.56 -1.69 6.43
N GLU A 49 -24.89 -0.53 6.45
CA GLU A 49 -25.36 0.68 7.11
C GLU A 49 -25.82 1.70 6.07
N TYR A 50 -26.99 2.29 6.29
CA TYR A 50 -27.60 3.26 5.40
C TYR A 50 -27.95 4.54 6.15
N LEU A 51 -27.58 5.68 5.57
CA LEU A 51 -28.03 6.99 6.04
C LEU A 51 -29.23 7.42 5.19
N ILE A 52 -30.39 7.62 5.81
CA ILE A 52 -31.66 7.85 5.10
C ILE A 52 -32.19 9.25 5.42
N GLU A 53 -32.42 10.04 4.37
CA GLU A 53 -33.12 11.32 4.40
C GLU A 53 -34.46 11.16 3.68
N THR A 54 -35.57 11.45 4.36
CA THR A 54 -36.91 11.21 3.79
C THR A 54 -37.58 12.45 3.20
N GLU A 55 -37.04 13.64 3.47
CA GLU A 55 -37.61 14.90 3.00
C GLU A 55 -37.54 15.03 1.48
N GLN A 56 -38.68 15.27 0.84
CA GLN A 56 -38.84 15.30 -0.63
C GLN A 56 -38.37 16.62 -1.25
N LYS A 57 -37.13 17.03 -0.98
CA LYS A 57 -36.57 18.34 -1.41
C LYS A 57 -35.33 18.24 -2.31
N TYR A 58 -34.79 17.04 -2.51
CA TYR A 58 -33.55 16.84 -3.25
C TYR A 58 -33.79 16.26 -4.64
N ASN A 59 -33.20 16.86 -5.67
CA ASN A 59 -33.03 16.16 -6.94
C ASN A 59 -31.88 15.14 -6.82
N TRP A 60 -31.71 14.30 -7.83
CA TRP A 60 -30.77 13.19 -7.74
C TRP A 60 -29.30 13.65 -7.61
N LEU A 61 -28.94 14.76 -8.27
CA LEU A 61 -27.61 15.33 -8.19
C LEU A 61 -27.32 15.95 -6.81
N GLU A 62 -28.28 16.68 -6.26
CA GLU A 62 -28.20 17.22 -4.89
C GLU A 62 -28.11 16.10 -3.86
N ALA A 63 -28.89 15.03 -4.01
CA ALA A 63 -28.83 13.85 -3.15
C ALA A 63 -27.46 13.18 -3.18
N ASN A 64 -26.85 13.03 -4.36
CA ASN A 64 -25.48 12.54 -4.48
C ASN A 64 -24.48 13.48 -3.79
N ASP A 65 -24.62 14.79 -3.95
CA ASP A 65 -23.75 15.78 -3.30
C ASP A 65 -23.83 15.69 -1.76
N GLU A 66 -25.03 15.48 -1.20
CA GLU A 66 -25.22 15.28 0.24
C GLU A 66 -24.55 14.00 0.77
N CYS A 67 -24.63 12.89 0.04
CA CYS A 67 -23.89 11.68 0.41
C CYS A 67 -22.38 11.91 0.32
N ARG A 68 -21.91 12.54 -0.75
CA ARG A 68 -20.48 12.78 -0.98
C ARG A 68 -19.86 13.72 0.06
N ARG A 69 -20.60 14.72 0.55
CA ARG A 69 -20.16 15.58 1.66
C ARG A 69 -19.84 14.83 2.95
N GLN A 70 -20.38 13.62 3.10
CA GLN A 70 -20.19 12.76 4.27
C GLN A 70 -19.25 11.58 3.98
N ASN A 71 -18.52 11.60 2.86
CA ASN A 71 -17.71 10.48 2.36
C ASN A 71 -18.53 9.20 2.16
N LEU A 72 -19.78 9.36 1.71
CA LEU A 72 -20.69 8.27 1.35
C LEU A 72 -21.01 8.36 -0.15
N SER A 73 -21.70 7.34 -0.66
CA SER A 73 -22.28 7.34 -2.01
C SER A 73 -23.78 7.07 -1.93
N LEU A 74 -24.55 7.47 -2.94
CA LEU A 74 -25.94 7.00 -3.06
C LEU A 74 -25.95 5.47 -3.15
N VAL A 75 -26.91 4.85 -2.44
CA VAL A 75 -26.96 3.39 -2.32
C VAL A 75 -27.16 2.69 -3.66
N VAL A 76 -26.34 1.68 -3.91
CA VAL A 76 -26.40 0.81 -5.09
C VAL A 76 -26.80 -0.59 -4.63
N ILE A 77 -28.02 -1.00 -4.95
CA ILE A 77 -28.47 -2.38 -4.79
C ILE A 77 -28.13 -3.19 -6.04
N ASP A 78 -27.18 -4.10 -5.98
CA ASP A 78 -26.59 -4.79 -7.13
C ASP A 78 -26.69 -6.32 -7.10
N ASN A 79 -27.31 -6.89 -6.06
CA ASN A 79 -27.56 -8.30 -5.92
C ASN A 79 -28.83 -8.58 -5.07
N GLU A 80 -29.31 -9.83 -5.13
CA GLU A 80 -30.56 -10.26 -4.50
C GLU A 80 -30.48 -10.28 -2.96
N ASP A 81 -29.35 -10.68 -2.39
CA ASP A 81 -29.16 -10.76 -0.94
C ASP A 81 -29.23 -9.36 -0.31
N LYS A 82 -28.48 -8.40 -0.89
CA LYS A 82 -28.51 -6.99 -0.49
C LYS A 82 -29.91 -6.40 -0.63
N ASN A 83 -30.62 -6.69 -1.74
CA ASN A 83 -31.99 -6.22 -1.92
C ASN A 83 -32.94 -6.78 -0.85
N THR A 84 -32.79 -8.05 -0.47
CA THR A 84 -33.64 -8.69 0.53
C THR A 84 -33.47 -8.03 1.90
N ALA A 85 -32.23 -7.82 2.33
CA ALA A 85 -31.92 -7.15 3.60
C ALA A 85 -32.37 -5.67 3.58
N PHE A 86 -32.14 -4.97 2.47
CA PHE A 86 -32.54 -3.59 2.26
C PHE A 86 -34.07 -3.41 2.27
N ASP A 87 -34.82 -4.24 1.55
CA ASP A 87 -36.29 -4.18 1.52
C ASP A 87 -36.87 -4.48 2.91
N ALA A 88 -36.32 -5.44 3.64
CA ALA A 88 -36.74 -5.75 5.00
C ALA A 88 -36.49 -4.57 5.96
N LEU A 89 -35.34 -3.90 5.84
CA LEU A 89 -35.03 -2.70 6.60
C LEU A 89 -36.05 -1.59 6.33
N LEU A 90 -36.32 -1.31 5.05
CA LEU A 90 -37.24 -0.24 4.67
C LEU A 90 -38.68 -0.53 5.14
N ARG A 91 -39.14 -1.77 5.03
CA ARG A 91 -40.47 -2.20 5.49
C ARG A 91 -40.63 -2.10 7.00
N THR A 92 -39.57 -2.41 7.75
CA THR A 92 -39.60 -2.40 9.21
C THR A 92 -39.60 -0.99 9.77
N ASN A 93 -38.83 -0.08 9.16
CA ASN A 93 -38.64 1.27 9.70
C ASN A 93 -39.62 2.31 9.12
N PHE A 94 -40.18 2.07 7.93
CA PHE A 94 -41.03 3.05 7.25
C PHE A 94 -42.39 2.47 6.87
N VAL A 95 -43.40 2.77 7.69
CA VAL A 95 -44.82 2.39 7.44
C VAL A 95 -45.34 2.95 6.11
N LYS A 96 -44.91 4.16 5.75
CA LYS A 96 -45.19 4.77 4.44
C LYS A 96 -43.90 5.37 3.89
N LEU A 97 -43.21 4.60 3.07
CA LEU A 97 -41.98 5.06 2.42
C LEU A 97 -42.31 5.98 1.23
N LEU A 98 -42.01 7.28 1.41
CA LEU A 98 -41.97 8.23 0.29
C LEU A 98 -40.79 7.90 -0.64
N PRO A 99 -40.80 8.35 -1.91
CA PRO A 99 -39.72 8.04 -2.84
C PRO A 99 -38.33 8.46 -2.34
N LEU A 100 -37.34 7.59 -2.49
CA LEU A 100 -35.95 7.85 -2.12
C LEU A 100 -35.01 7.50 -3.27
N TRP A 101 -34.09 8.41 -3.60
CA TRP A 101 -33.10 8.23 -4.66
C TRP A 101 -32.12 7.09 -4.35
N LEU A 102 -31.77 6.34 -5.40
CA LEU A 102 -30.73 5.31 -5.41
C LEU A 102 -29.56 5.78 -6.29
N GLY A 103 -28.40 5.17 -6.10
CA GLY A 103 -27.19 5.39 -6.90
C GLY A 103 -27.22 4.68 -8.25
N HIS A 104 -28.40 4.41 -8.82
CA HIS A 104 -28.55 3.76 -10.13
C HIS A 104 -28.94 4.80 -11.16
N HIS A 105 -28.20 4.86 -12.27
CA HIS A 105 -28.52 5.78 -13.36
C HIS A 105 -28.15 5.23 -14.75
N ASP A 106 -28.78 5.75 -15.80
CA ASP A 106 -28.39 5.50 -17.19
C ASP A 106 -28.23 6.79 -18.02
N GLU A 107 -28.12 7.95 -17.36
CA GLU A 107 -27.98 9.29 -17.96
C GLU A 107 -26.85 9.37 -19.00
N PHE A 108 -25.74 8.66 -18.76
CA PHE A 108 -24.56 8.65 -19.63
C PHE A 108 -24.45 7.37 -20.48
N SER A 109 -25.50 6.57 -20.54
CA SER A 109 -25.48 5.31 -21.29
C SER A 109 -25.42 5.57 -22.80
N THR A 110 -24.39 5.05 -23.45
CA THR A 110 -24.21 5.10 -24.91
C THR A 110 -24.68 3.81 -25.60
N VAL A 111 -25.12 2.82 -24.82
CA VAL A 111 -25.49 1.48 -25.30
C VAL A 111 -26.75 1.56 -26.17
N ARG A 112 -26.67 1.01 -27.39
CA ARG A 112 -27.82 0.82 -28.28
C ARG A 112 -28.44 -0.54 -27.98
N GLY A 113 -29.57 -0.59 -27.25
CA GLY A 113 -30.20 -1.84 -26.86
C GLY A 113 -31.15 -1.71 -25.66
N PRO A 114 -31.40 -2.79 -24.88
CA PRO A 114 -32.12 -2.69 -23.62
C PRO A 114 -31.39 -1.73 -22.67
N ARG A 115 -32.14 -1.01 -21.85
CA ARG A 115 -31.57 0.00 -20.94
C ARG A 115 -30.68 -0.67 -19.91
N GLN A 116 -29.42 -0.24 -19.88
CA GLN A 116 -28.43 -0.65 -18.89
C GLN A 116 -28.24 0.47 -17.88
N PHE A 117 -28.48 0.19 -16.61
CA PHE A 117 -28.19 1.11 -15.50
C PHE A 117 -26.81 0.81 -14.92
N TYR A 118 -26.19 1.84 -14.37
CA TYR A 118 -24.84 1.83 -13.85
C TYR A 118 -24.84 2.26 -12.39
N SER A 119 -23.88 1.71 -11.65
CA SER A 119 -23.56 2.10 -10.29
C SER A 119 -22.90 3.47 -10.30
N LEU A 120 -23.47 4.44 -9.60
CA LEU A 120 -22.85 5.76 -9.42
C LEU A 120 -21.53 5.67 -8.65
N ALA A 121 -21.42 4.70 -7.74
CA ALA A 121 -20.22 4.48 -6.94
C ALA A 121 -19.07 3.93 -7.80
N SER A 122 -19.30 2.86 -8.56
CA SER A 122 -18.24 2.13 -9.26
C SER A 122 -18.16 2.37 -10.78
N GLY A 123 -19.18 3.00 -11.37
CA GLY A 123 -19.34 3.12 -12.82
C GLY A 123 -19.64 1.81 -13.56
N LYS A 124 -19.70 0.67 -12.85
CA LYS A 124 -19.95 -0.66 -13.43
C LYS A 124 -21.44 -0.86 -13.76
N PRO A 125 -21.77 -1.69 -14.77
CA PRO A 125 -23.16 -2.04 -15.08
C PRO A 125 -23.79 -2.83 -13.92
N ILE A 126 -25.05 -2.52 -13.62
CA ILE A 126 -25.86 -3.23 -12.63
C ILE A 126 -26.64 -4.33 -13.36
N ASN A 127 -26.37 -5.59 -13.02
CA ASN A 127 -27.02 -6.75 -13.66
C ASN A 127 -28.26 -7.24 -12.89
N PHE A 128 -28.32 -6.96 -11.59
CA PHE A 128 -29.49 -7.27 -10.77
C PHE A 128 -30.63 -6.28 -11.02
N SER A 129 -31.87 -6.73 -10.80
CA SER A 129 -33.05 -5.90 -11.02
C SER A 129 -34.15 -6.17 -9.99
N ASN A 130 -34.62 -5.10 -9.35
CA ASN A 130 -35.88 -5.08 -8.60
C ASN A 130 -36.83 -4.00 -9.15
N TRP A 131 -36.84 -3.80 -10.47
CA TRP A 131 -37.73 -2.84 -11.13
C TRP A 131 -39.20 -3.19 -10.91
N PHE A 132 -40.04 -2.16 -10.74
CA PHE A 132 -41.49 -2.35 -10.76
C PHE A 132 -41.95 -2.83 -12.14
N LYS A 133 -43.07 -3.54 -12.21
CA LYS A 133 -43.57 -4.12 -13.46
C LYS A 133 -43.80 -3.02 -14.50
N GLY A 134 -43.07 -3.11 -15.63
CA GLY A 134 -43.14 -2.15 -16.73
C GLY A 134 -42.17 -0.98 -16.61
N GLU A 135 -41.31 -0.97 -15.60
CA GLU A 135 -40.14 -0.08 -15.48
C GLU A 135 -38.86 -0.81 -15.95
N PRO A 136 -37.78 -0.08 -16.31
CA PRO A 136 -37.68 1.38 -16.36
C PRO A 136 -38.33 1.99 -17.62
N LYS A 137 -39.28 2.90 -17.44
CA LYS A 137 -39.96 3.60 -18.54
C LYS A 137 -39.10 4.70 -19.13
N ASN A 138 -39.20 4.91 -20.44
CA ASN A 138 -38.45 5.98 -21.09
C ASN A 138 -39.36 7.16 -21.47
N VAL A 139 -40.10 7.73 -20.51
CA VAL A 139 -41.01 8.85 -20.82
C VAL A 139 -40.18 10.03 -21.32
N LYS A 140 -40.40 10.43 -22.58
CA LYS A 140 -39.71 11.53 -23.28
C LYS A 140 -38.17 11.42 -23.35
N LYS A 141 -37.56 10.25 -23.09
CA LYS A 141 -36.09 10.06 -23.09
C LYS A 141 -35.33 10.87 -22.04
N GLN A 142 -35.91 11.06 -20.85
CA GLN A 142 -35.30 11.94 -19.82
C GLN A 142 -35.29 11.35 -18.40
N GLU A 143 -35.93 10.21 -18.19
CA GLU A 143 -36.04 9.60 -16.85
C GLU A 143 -34.88 8.63 -16.64
N HIS A 144 -33.75 9.12 -16.11
CA HIS A 144 -32.50 8.36 -16.09
C HIS A 144 -32.03 7.91 -14.69
N CYS A 145 -32.70 8.35 -13.63
CA CYS A 145 -32.27 8.09 -12.25
C CYS A 145 -33.28 7.24 -11.51
N ALA A 146 -32.81 6.22 -10.79
CA ALA A 146 -33.69 5.30 -10.07
C ALA A 146 -34.00 5.78 -8.65
N TYR A 147 -35.20 5.45 -8.19
CA TYR A 147 -35.65 5.63 -6.82
C TYR A 147 -36.47 4.41 -6.37
N VAL A 148 -36.49 4.18 -5.05
CA VAL A 148 -37.37 3.21 -4.41
C VAL A 148 -38.58 3.93 -3.82
N CYS A 149 -39.78 3.34 -3.85
CA CYS A 149 -40.91 3.86 -3.10
C CYS A 149 -41.85 2.77 -2.57
N GLY A 150 -42.46 2.99 -1.40
CA GLY A 150 -43.32 2.01 -0.75
C GLY A 150 -44.64 1.77 -1.50
N GLY A 151 -45.10 2.76 -2.28
CA GLY A 151 -46.34 2.68 -3.07
C GLY A 151 -46.33 1.63 -4.19
N VAL A 152 -45.15 1.11 -4.54
CA VAL A 152 -44.96 0.06 -5.56
C VAL A 152 -44.28 -1.18 -4.98
N ASP A 153 -44.56 -1.47 -3.71
CA ASP A 153 -44.02 -2.62 -2.99
C ASP A 153 -42.48 -2.59 -2.88
N TYR A 154 -41.93 -1.40 -2.61
CA TYR A 154 -40.49 -1.16 -2.44
C TYR A 154 -39.64 -1.51 -3.69
N LYS A 155 -40.30 -1.64 -4.85
CA LYS A 155 -39.63 -1.83 -6.13
C LYS A 155 -39.08 -0.51 -6.68
N TRP A 156 -38.13 -0.61 -7.60
CA TRP A 156 -37.49 0.54 -8.20
C TRP A 156 -38.35 1.12 -9.33
N MET A 157 -38.30 2.44 -9.46
CA MET A 157 -38.83 3.21 -10.58
C MET A 157 -37.78 4.22 -11.01
N ASN A 158 -37.88 4.74 -12.23
CA ASN A 158 -36.98 5.79 -12.71
C ASN A 158 -37.71 7.13 -12.88
N GLY A 159 -36.97 8.22 -12.83
CA GLY A 159 -37.51 9.58 -12.88
C GLY A 159 -36.49 10.60 -13.41
N LEU A 160 -36.96 11.84 -13.61
CA LEU A 160 -36.14 12.96 -14.06
C LEU A 160 -35.11 13.33 -13.00
N CYS A 161 -33.82 13.14 -13.29
CA CYS A 161 -32.73 13.36 -12.34
C CYS A 161 -32.67 14.79 -11.77
N THR A 162 -33.01 15.79 -12.59
CA THR A 162 -32.77 17.21 -12.28
C THR A 162 -33.97 17.93 -11.65
N THR A 163 -35.19 17.51 -11.96
CA THR A 163 -36.42 18.23 -11.59
C THR A 163 -37.29 17.52 -10.56
N ARG A 164 -37.26 16.18 -10.49
CA ARG A 164 -37.98 15.44 -9.45
C ARG A 164 -37.30 15.68 -8.11
N LYS A 165 -38.10 15.83 -7.05
CA LYS A 165 -37.62 16.02 -5.68
C LYS A 165 -38.04 14.85 -4.81
N HIS A 166 -37.06 14.16 -4.24
CA HIS A 166 -37.20 12.99 -3.39
C HIS A 166 -36.27 13.11 -2.18
N GLY A 167 -36.42 12.18 -1.24
CA GLY A 167 -35.38 11.91 -0.24
C GLY A 167 -34.26 11.08 -0.86
N TYR A 168 -33.31 10.63 -0.06
CA TYR A 168 -32.16 9.85 -0.54
C TYR A 168 -31.67 8.85 0.49
N ILE A 169 -30.90 7.87 0.00
CA ILE A 169 -30.26 6.87 0.83
C ILE A 169 -28.79 6.82 0.46
N CYS A 170 -27.92 7.03 1.44
CA CYS A 170 -26.48 6.87 1.28
C CYS A 170 -26.02 5.53 1.87
N GLU A 171 -24.91 5.01 1.34
CA GLU A 171 -24.13 3.92 1.92
C GLU A 171 -22.64 4.26 1.89
N LYS A 172 -21.82 3.53 2.66
CA LYS A 172 -20.36 3.66 2.57
C LYS A 172 -19.90 3.28 1.15
N ASP A 173 -18.97 4.06 0.60
CA ASP A 173 -18.44 3.77 -0.73
C ASP A 173 -17.63 2.47 -0.70
N GLN A 174 -18.25 1.36 -1.14
CA GLN A 174 -17.60 0.05 -1.16
C GLN A 174 -16.37 0.03 -2.07
N SER A 175 -16.29 0.90 -3.08
CA SER A 175 -15.11 0.99 -3.94
C SER A 175 -13.91 1.61 -3.20
N GLU A 176 -14.17 2.54 -2.29
CA GLU A 176 -13.13 3.11 -1.43
C GLU A 176 -12.63 2.08 -0.40
N VAL A 177 -13.55 1.30 0.18
CA VAL A 177 -13.20 0.20 1.10
C VAL A 177 -12.39 -0.89 0.39
N GLU A 178 -12.80 -1.31 -0.81
CA GLU A 178 -12.05 -2.27 -1.63
C GLU A 178 -10.67 -1.73 -2.04
N CYS A 179 -10.57 -0.46 -2.42
CA CYS A 179 -9.30 0.17 -2.76
C CYS A 179 -8.33 0.13 -1.58
N GLN A 180 -8.78 0.53 -0.39
CA GLN A 180 -7.97 0.49 0.83
C GLN A 180 -7.54 -0.93 1.19
N ALA A 181 -8.44 -1.92 1.08
CA ALA A 181 -8.11 -3.32 1.31
C ALA A 181 -7.04 -3.83 0.32
N ASN A 182 -7.17 -3.49 -0.96
CA ASN A 182 -6.20 -3.85 -1.99
C ASN A 182 -4.83 -3.19 -1.77
N GLN A 183 -4.79 -1.91 -1.40
CA GLN A 183 -3.56 -1.21 -1.05
C GLN A 183 -2.84 -1.87 0.13
N ASN A 184 -3.60 -2.24 1.17
CA ASN A 184 -3.05 -2.95 2.33
C ASN A 184 -2.49 -4.34 1.97
N ASN A 185 -3.16 -5.06 1.07
CA ASN A 185 -2.68 -6.36 0.58
C ASN A 185 -1.38 -6.20 -0.21
N VAL A 186 -1.30 -5.25 -1.14
CA VAL A 186 -0.06 -4.98 -1.90
C VAL A 186 1.08 -4.59 -0.95
N ARG A 187 0.83 -3.71 0.02
CA ARG A 187 1.81 -3.31 1.03
C ARG A 187 2.35 -4.52 1.80
N LYS A 188 1.46 -5.42 2.21
CA LYS A 188 1.81 -6.65 2.92
C LYS A 188 2.66 -7.58 2.04
N GLU A 189 2.22 -7.86 0.82
CA GLU A 189 2.94 -8.75 -0.10
C GLU A 189 4.34 -8.25 -0.44
N VAL A 190 4.49 -6.95 -0.70
CA VAL A 190 5.80 -6.35 -1.00
C VAL A 190 6.73 -6.42 0.22
N LYS A 191 6.20 -6.20 1.42
CA LYS A 191 6.97 -6.34 2.66
C LYS A 191 7.44 -7.77 2.87
N GLU A 192 6.54 -8.75 2.74
CA GLU A 192 6.88 -10.17 2.87
C GLU A 192 7.93 -10.60 1.83
N LEU A 193 7.82 -10.10 0.60
CA LEU A 193 8.79 -10.37 -0.46
C LEU A 193 10.16 -9.73 -0.18
N ASN A 194 10.20 -8.47 0.27
CA ASN A 194 11.45 -7.79 0.63
C ASN A 194 12.15 -8.49 1.82
N GLU A 195 11.37 -8.92 2.83
CA GLU A 195 11.89 -9.68 3.97
C GLU A 195 12.44 -11.05 3.53
N ALA A 196 11.71 -11.78 2.69
CA ALA A 196 12.17 -13.06 2.15
C ALA A 196 13.45 -12.91 1.31
N LEU A 197 13.54 -11.86 0.49
CA LEU A 197 14.71 -11.57 -0.33
C LEU A 197 15.93 -11.18 0.53
N ALA A 198 15.72 -10.43 1.61
CA ALA A 198 16.77 -10.10 2.57
C ALA A 198 17.30 -11.37 3.27
N VAL A 199 16.41 -12.28 3.69
CA VAL A 199 16.78 -13.56 4.31
C VAL A 199 17.56 -14.44 3.34
N GLU A 200 17.09 -14.59 2.10
CA GLU A 200 17.77 -15.37 1.06
C GLU A 200 19.17 -14.82 0.80
N TYR A 201 19.30 -13.50 0.64
CA TYR A 201 20.60 -12.86 0.39
C TYR A 201 21.56 -13.00 1.58
N ALA A 202 21.07 -12.85 2.81
CA ALA A 202 21.84 -13.09 4.02
C ALA A 202 22.34 -14.54 4.12
N SER A 203 21.56 -15.51 3.63
CA SER A 203 21.95 -16.93 3.59
C SER A 203 23.06 -17.23 2.58
N GLN A 204 23.18 -16.42 1.52
CA GLN A 204 24.19 -16.58 0.47
C GLN A 204 25.52 -15.90 0.84
N LYS A 205 25.51 -14.90 1.74
CA LYS A 205 26.70 -14.18 2.20
C LYS A 205 27.84 -15.10 2.69
N PRO A 206 27.60 -16.14 3.51
CA PRO A 206 28.66 -17.06 3.94
C PRO A 206 29.31 -17.85 2.80
N ALA A 207 28.55 -18.21 1.76
CA ALA A 207 29.09 -18.93 0.61
C ALA A 207 30.06 -18.04 -0.19
N ILE A 208 29.71 -16.76 -0.35
CA ILE A 208 30.57 -15.75 -0.96
C ILE A 208 31.85 -15.56 -0.14
N THR A 209 31.72 -15.38 1.19
CA THR A 209 32.87 -15.27 2.10
C THR A 209 33.78 -16.50 2.02
N HIS A 210 33.20 -17.69 1.99
CA HIS A 210 33.96 -18.94 1.90
C HIS A 210 34.78 -19.05 0.61
N VAL A 211 34.23 -18.65 -0.55
CA VAL A 211 34.97 -18.62 -1.82
C VAL A 211 36.15 -17.64 -1.75
N MET A 212 35.95 -16.50 -1.10
CA MET A 212 36.99 -15.47 -0.94
C MET A 212 38.12 -15.97 -0.03
N GLU A 213 37.79 -16.55 1.12
CA GLU A 213 38.77 -17.17 2.04
C GLU A 213 39.55 -18.30 1.37
N ASN A 214 38.88 -19.17 0.60
CA ASN A 214 39.56 -20.23 -0.15
C ASN A 214 40.52 -19.68 -1.21
N THR A 215 40.15 -18.57 -1.86
CA THR A 215 41.01 -17.91 -2.84
C THR A 215 42.23 -17.29 -2.18
N GLU A 216 42.06 -16.69 -1.00
CA GLU A 216 43.17 -16.16 -0.19
C GLU A 216 44.13 -17.29 0.23
N MET A 217 43.60 -18.40 0.74
CA MET A 217 44.40 -19.57 1.11
C MET A 217 45.18 -20.12 -0.08
N ALA A 218 44.54 -20.26 -1.25
CA ALA A 218 45.21 -20.74 -2.46
C ALA A 218 46.34 -19.80 -2.90
N ASN A 219 46.11 -18.47 -2.85
CA ASN A 219 47.13 -17.48 -3.17
C ASN A 219 48.31 -17.54 -2.19
N ASN A 220 48.04 -17.72 -0.89
CA ASN A 220 49.09 -17.86 0.12
C ASN A 220 49.90 -19.16 -0.06
N GLN A 221 49.23 -20.28 -0.40
CA GLN A 221 49.90 -21.55 -0.67
C GLN A 221 50.87 -21.45 -1.86
N ILE A 222 50.46 -20.79 -2.95
CA ILE A 222 51.32 -20.58 -4.13
C ILE A 222 52.62 -19.85 -3.73
N VAL A 223 52.55 -18.93 -2.78
CA VAL A 223 53.71 -18.15 -2.31
C VAL A 223 54.63 -18.97 -1.44
N GLU A 224 54.07 -19.79 -0.57
CA GLU A 224 54.84 -20.75 0.22
C GLU A 224 55.58 -21.73 -0.70
N ASP A 225 54.88 -22.27 -1.71
CA ASP A 225 55.45 -23.21 -2.68
C ASP A 225 56.56 -22.57 -3.52
N LEU A 226 56.37 -21.33 -3.99
CA LEU A 226 57.38 -20.57 -4.72
C LEU A 226 58.62 -20.29 -3.85
N THR A 227 58.42 -19.96 -2.57
CA THR A 227 59.50 -19.69 -1.61
C THR A 227 60.28 -20.97 -1.29
N ALA A 228 59.59 -22.09 -1.11
CA ALA A 228 60.19 -23.39 -0.90
C ALA A 228 60.98 -23.85 -2.12
N SER A 229 60.39 -23.75 -3.31
CA SER A 229 61.03 -24.08 -4.60
C SER A 229 62.32 -23.28 -4.82
N LYS A 230 62.30 -21.97 -4.57
CA LYS A 230 63.50 -21.10 -4.60
C LYS A 230 64.61 -21.63 -3.70
N THR A 231 64.28 -21.98 -2.46
CA THR A 231 65.26 -22.46 -1.46
C THR A 231 65.90 -23.77 -1.90
N VAL A 232 65.11 -24.69 -2.48
CA VAL A 232 65.58 -25.97 -3.02
C VAL A 232 66.52 -25.75 -4.21
N ILE A 233 66.14 -24.93 -5.19
CA ILE A 233 66.96 -24.66 -6.38
C ILE A 233 68.33 -24.09 -6.00
N ILE A 234 68.38 -23.19 -5.02
CA ILE A 234 69.64 -22.61 -4.51
C ILE A 234 70.53 -23.69 -3.87
N ALA A 235 69.93 -24.54 -3.03
CA ALA A 235 70.64 -25.62 -2.37
C ALA A 235 71.20 -26.64 -3.36
N ASP A 236 70.42 -27.00 -4.38
CA ASP A 236 70.84 -27.95 -5.42
C ASP A 236 71.92 -27.38 -6.33
N ALA A 237 71.81 -26.10 -6.72
CA ALA A 237 72.84 -25.43 -7.51
C ALA A 237 74.18 -25.38 -6.76
N LYS A 238 74.15 -25.07 -5.45
CA LYS A 238 75.34 -25.09 -4.60
C LYS A 238 75.94 -26.49 -4.49
N LYS A 239 75.11 -27.50 -4.22
CA LYS A 239 75.53 -28.90 -4.12
C LYS A 239 76.14 -29.45 -5.42
N ALA A 240 75.61 -29.04 -6.58
CA ALA A 240 76.16 -29.42 -7.88
C ALA A 240 77.56 -28.84 -8.10
N LEU A 241 77.77 -27.58 -7.71
CA LEU A 241 79.07 -26.92 -7.77
C LEU A 241 80.10 -27.60 -6.86
N ASP A 242 79.71 -27.92 -5.61
CA ASP A 242 80.58 -28.59 -4.65
C ASP A 242 81.05 -29.96 -5.19
N LYS A 243 80.13 -30.74 -5.78
CA LYS A 243 80.46 -32.04 -6.42
C LYS A 243 81.43 -31.93 -7.59
N VAL A 244 81.35 -30.86 -8.39
CA VAL A 244 82.28 -30.63 -9.50
C VAL A 244 83.68 -30.30 -8.97
N ALA A 245 83.76 -29.51 -7.90
CA ALA A 245 85.02 -29.16 -7.24
C ALA A 245 85.72 -30.39 -6.63
N GLU A 246 84.96 -31.33 -6.05
CA GLU A 246 85.49 -32.56 -5.45
C GLU A 246 86.10 -33.52 -6.49
N LYS A 247 85.44 -33.71 -7.64
CA LYS A 247 85.86 -34.69 -8.66
C LYS A 247 87.06 -34.25 -9.50
N LYS A 248 87.37 -32.96 -9.54
CA LYS A 248 88.40 -32.39 -10.41
C LYS A 248 89.26 -31.38 -9.64
N PRO A 249 90.23 -31.84 -8.84
CA PRO A 249 91.05 -30.96 -7.99
C PRO A 249 91.79 -29.87 -8.77
N TYR A 250 92.19 -30.15 -10.00
CA TYR A 250 92.84 -29.18 -10.90
C TYR A 250 91.91 -28.03 -11.34
N LEU A 251 90.59 -28.23 -11.28
CA LEU A 251 89.61 -27.16 -11.51
C LEU A 251 89.41 -26.28 -10.27
N GLN A 252 89.96 -26.60 -9.10
CA GLN A 252 89.79 -25.75 -7.91
C GLN A 252 90.40 -24.36 -8.11
N ALA A 253 91.54 -24.25 -8.80
CA ALA A 253 92.14 -22.95 -9.12
C ALA A 253 91.28 -22.13 -10.10
N VAL A 254 90.67 -22.80 -11.09
CA VAL A 254 89.76 -22.18 -12.06
C VAL A 254 88.44 -21.78 -11.38
N LEU A 255 87.86 -22.66 -10.57
CA LEU A 255 86.67 -22.39 -9.75
C LEU A 255 86.93 -21.31 -8.70
N ALA A 256 88.15 -21.17 -8.18
CA ALA A 256 88.51 -20.07 -7.29
C ALA A 256 88.56 -18.72 -8.02
N ASP A 257 88.93 -18.72 -9.30
CA ASP A 257 89.04 -17.52 -10.15
C ASP A 257 87.67 -17.11 -10.74
N VAL A 258 86.94 -18.04 -11.38
CA VAL A 258 85.65 -17.74 -12.03
C VAL A 258 84.41 -18.08 -11.18
N GLY A 259 84.55 -18.87 -10.11
CA GLY A 259 83.44 -19.26 -9.24
C GLY A 259 82.75 -18.10 -8.54
N PRO A 260 83.44 -17.03 -8.09
CA PRO A 260 82.79 -15.83 -7.58
C PRO A 260 81.86 -15.18 -8.62
N THR A 261 82.29 -15.11 -9.88
CA THR A 261 81.53 -14.53 -11.00
C THR A 261 80.33 -15.40 -11.38
N TYR A 262 80.51 -16.72 -11.47
CA TYR A 262 79.41 -17.65 -11.74
C TYR A 262 78.35 -17.64 -10.62
N MET A 263 78.80 -17.62 -9.36
CA MET A 263 77.92 -17.50 -8.20
C MET A 263 77.22 -16.16 -8.12
N ALA A 264 77.83 -15.08 -8.61
CA ALA A 264 77.19 -13.78 -8.75
C ALA A 264 76.08 -13.80 -9.81
N ILE A 265 76.30 -14.44 -10.97
CA ILE A 265 75.27 -14.60 -12.02
C ILE A 265 74.07 -15.41 -11.50
N LEU A 266 74.33 -16.54 -10.83
CA LEU A 266 73.28 -17.33 -10.18
C LEU A 266 72.52 -16.51 -9.13
N ARG A 267 73.24 -15.80 -8.24
CA ARG A 267 72.61 -14.94 -7.24
C ARG A 267 71.76 -13.84 -7.88
N ASN A 268 72.20 -13.24 -8.97
CA ASN A 268 71.45 -12.21 -9.68
C ASN A 268 70.17 -12.78 -10.30
N ALA A 269 70.26 -13.91 -11.04
CA ALA A 269 69.08 -14.56 -11.62
C ALA A 269 68.06 -14.99 -10.56
N LEU A 270 68.54 -15.49 -9.41
CA LEU A 270 67.68 -15.86 -8.27
C LEU A 270 67.09 -14.64 -7.56
N THR A 271 67.79 -13.51 -7.56
CA THR A 271 67.30 -12.23 -7.01
C THR A 271 66.23 -11.65 -7.92
N GLU A 272 66.46 -11.62 -9.23
CA GLU A 272 65.47 -11.19 -10.23
C GLU A 272 64.19 -12.03 -10.17
N MET A 273 64.33 -13.36 -10.11
CA MET A 273 63.19 -14.27 -9.94
C MET A 273 62.44 -14.00 -8.63
N SER A 274 63.17 -13.66 -7.55
CA SER A 274 62.57 -13.27 -6.27
C SER A 274 61.81 -11.96 -6.38
N THR A 275 62.37 -10.95 -7.04
CA THR A 275 61.73 -9.65 -7.23
C THR A 275 60.42 -9.81 -8.01
N VAL A 276 60.47 -10.52 -9.13
CA VAL A 276 59.27 -10.80 -9.95
C VAL A 276 58.21 -11.57 -9.16
N SER A 277 58.61 -12.57 -8.35
CA SER A 277 57.65 -13.30 -7.51
C SER A 277 57.00 -12.43 -6.44
N THR A 278 57.77 -11.52 -5.82
CA THR A 278 57.25 -10.60 -4.80
C THR A 278 56.31 -9.58 -5.40
N GLU A 279 56.67 -8.99 -6.54
CA GLU A 279 55.83 -8.01 -7.24
C GLU A 279 54.52 -8.65 -7.74
N ALA A 280 54.59 -9.87 -8.29
CA ALA A 280 53.40 -10.62 -8.69
C ALA A 280 52.48 -10.90 -7.49
N TRP A 281 53.04 -11.26 -6.33
CA TRP A 281 52.25 -11.52 -5.12
C TRP A 281 51.57 -10.28 -4.57
N GLU A 282 52.30 -9.17 -4.42
CA GLU A 282 51.73 -7.91 -3.94
C GLU A 282 50.59 -7.45 -4.86
N SER A 283 50.75 -7.64 -6.18
CA SER A 283 49.67 -7.37 -7.14
C SER A 283 48.45 -8.28 -6.93
N MET A 284 48.66 -9.59 -6.75
CA MET A 284 47.56 -10.53 -6.50
C MET A 284 46.81 -10.24 -5.20
N LYS A 285 47.54 -9.92 -4.12
CA LYS A 285 46.97 -9.56 -2.82
C LYS A 285 46.16 -8.28 -2.89
N LEU A 286 46.71 -7.23 -3.52
CA LEU A 286 46.02 -5.95 -3.69
C LEU A 286 44.72 -6.13 -4.49
N ASN A 287 44.77 -6.90 -5.58
CA ASN A 287 43.59 -7.19 -6.40
C ASN A 287 42.54 -7.98 -5.61
N HIS A 288 42.97 -8.95 -4.79
CA HIS A 288 42.06 -9.72 -3.94
C HIS A 288 41.35 -8.83 -2.91
N VAL A 289 42.10 -8.02 -2.15
CA VAL A 289 41.54 -7.08 -1.15
C VAL A 289 40.57 -6.09 -1.81
N LYS A 290 40.92 -5.57 -2.99
CA LYS A 290 40.06 -4.67 -3.74
C LYS A 290 38.74 -5.35 -4.14
N ALA A 291 38.80 -6.55 -4.72
CA ALA A 291 37.62 -7.30 -5.13
C ALA A 291 36.71 -7.65 -3.92
N VAL A 292 37.33 -8.01 -2.79
CA VAL A 292 36.63 -8.26 -1.51
C VAL A 292 35.87 -7.02 -1.04
N GLY A 293 36.53 -5.85 -1.06
CA GLY A 293 35.93 -4.59 -0.66
C GLY A 293 34.76 -4.19 -1.55
N GLU A 294 34.94 -4.24 -2.87
CA GLU A 294 33.89 -3.90 -3.85
C GLU A 294 32.66 -4.80 -3.69
N LEU A 295 32.85 -6.10 -3.50
CA LEU A 295 31.75 -7.04 -3.32
C LEU A 295 31.00 -6.80 -2.00
N THR A 296 31.73 -6.51 -0.92
CA THR A 296 31.13 -6.17 0.39
C THR A 296 30.29 -4.90 0.29
N GLU A 297 30.78 -3.87 -0.40
CA GLU A 297 30.03 -2.64 -0.62
C GLU A 297 28.74 -2.88 -1.43
N ILE A 298 28.80 -3.69 -2.49
CA ILE A 298 27.62 -4.04 -3.29
C ILE A 298 26.56 -4.76 -2.43
N VAL A 299 27.00 -5.68 -1.56
CA VAL A 299 26.15 -6.42 -0.62
C VAL A 299 25.45 -5.46 0.35
N ASP A 300 26.21 -4.59 1.00
CA ASP A 300 25.66 -3.66 1.99
C ASP A 300 24.71 -2.64 1.32
N GLN A 301 25.04 -2.16 0.12
CA GLN A 301 24.15 -1.28 -0.64
C GLN A 301 22.84 -1.97 -1.06
N PHE A 302 22.87 -3.27 -1.33
CA PHE A 302 21.65 -4.01 -1.69
C PHE A 302 20.70 -4.11 -0.50
N GLU A 303 21.20 -4.40 0.70
CA GLU A 303 20.40 -4.43 1.93
C GLU A 303 19.78 -3.07 2.25
N VAL A 304 20.55 -1.99 2.08
CA VAL A 304 20.03 -0.61 2.21
C VAL A 304 18.90 -0.34 1.21
N ARG A 305 19.04 -0.78 -0.05
CA ARG A 305 17.98 -0.62 -1.06
C ARG A 305 16.72 -1.41 -0.73
N LEU A 306 16.82 -2.61 -0.18
CA LEU A 306 15.62 -3.38 0.23
C LEU A 306 14.85 -2.68 1.36
N ASN A 307 15.57 -2.10 2.32
CA ASN A 307 14.96 -1.29 3.37
C ASN A 307 14.32 -0.02 2.80
N GLN A 308 15.00 0.66 1.87
CA GLN A 308 14.45 1.84 1.20
C GLN A 308 13.20 1.51 0.39
N ASN A 309 13.16 0.38 -0.33
CA ASN A 309 11.97 -0.06 -1.07
C ASN A 309 10.75 -0.22 -0.15
N THR A 310 10.96 -0.70 1.07
CA THR A 310 9.88 -0.86 2.05
C THR A 310 9.33 0.51 2.47
N VAL A 311 10.23 1.47 2.71
CA VAL A 311 9.86 2.87 3.03
C VAL A 311 9.14 3.55 1.85
N ASP A 312 9.62 3.32 0.62
CA ASP A 312 9.02 3.91 -0.58
C ASP A 312 7.61 3.37 -0.81
N VAL A 313 7.37 2.07 -0.58
CA VAL A 313 6.04 1.45 -0.64
C VAL A 313 5.12 2.02 0.43
N ASP A 314 5.62 2.23 1.65
CA ASP A 314 4.85 2.87 2.72
C ASP A 314 4.44 4.30 2.34
N ASN A 315 5.31 5.05 1.68
CA ASN A 315 5.05 6.41 1.22
C ASN A 315 4.08 6.47 0.02
N LEU A 316 3.97 5.42 -0.79
CA LEU A 316 3.03 5.37 -1.91
C LEU A 316 1.56 5.27 -1.46
N PHE A 317 1.31 4.76 -0.25
CA PHE A 317 -0.03 4.51 0.28
C PHE A 317 -0.33 5.29 1.58
N GLY A 318 0.55 6.20 1.99
CA GLY A 318 0.47 7.00 3.22
C GLY A 318 0.00 8.43 3.02
#